data_AF-A0A7N2MUU6-F1
#
_entry.id   AF-A0A7N2MUU6-F1
#
_cell.length_a   1.000
_cell.length_b   1.000
_cell.length_c   1.000
_cell.angle_alpha   90.00
_cell.angle_beta   90.00
_cell.angle_gamma   90.00
#
_symmetry.space_group_name_H-M   'P 1'
#
loop_
_entity.id
_entity.type
_entity.pdbx_description
1 polymer ?
#
loop_
_entity_poly.entity_id
_entity_poly.type
_entity_poly.pdbx_seq_one_letter_code
_entity_poly.pdbx_strand_id
1 'polypeptide(L)' 'MWKLKLSEGNDVRLESANNHIGRQYWEFDPNLGTPQEQAQVEKARDEFKKNRFHDKQSSDLLMRLQFFLPVILTKYN' A
#
# COMPACT_ATOMS: atom_id res chain seq x y z
N MET A 1 -3.04 5.45 5.57
CA MET A 1 -2.00 5.90 4.63
C MET A 1 -0.91 4.86 4.44
N TRP A 2 -0.13 4.99 3.36
CA TRP A 2 0.94 4.06 3.00
C TRP A 2 2.22 4.35 3.79
N LYS A 3 2.80 3.28 4.34
CA LYS A 3 4.06 3.29 5.09
C LYS A 3 5.08 2.40 4.38
N LEU A 4 6.30 2.90 4.24
CA LEU A 4 7.40 2.10 3.70
C LEU A 4 7.89 1.14 4.77
N LYS A 5 7.94 -0.15 4.46
CA LYS A 5 8.54 -1.16 5.30
C LYS A 5 9.64 -1.90 4.57
N LEU A 6 10.62 -2.33 5.35
CA LEU A 6 11.67 -3.23 4.94
C LEU A 6 11.33 -4.64 5.43
N SER A 7 11.58 -5.62 4.59
CA SER A 7 11.44 -7.02 4.96
C SER A 7 12.64 -7.47 5.80
N GLU A 8 12.34 -7.99 6.99
CA GLU A 8 13.32 -8.52 7.95
C GLU A 8 13.63 -10.00 7.72
N GLY A 9 12.88 -10.64 6.82
CA GLY A 9 13.07 -12.04 6.46
C GLY A 9 12.78 -13.05 7.55
N ASN A 10 11.77 -12.78 8.37
CA ASN A 10 11.27 -13.73 9.37
C ASN A 10 9.90 -14.32 8.99
N ASP A 11 9.52 -14.27 7.70
CA ASP A 11 8.21 -14.77 7.25
C ASP A 11 8.28 -16.26 6.87
N VAL A 12 7.78 -17.10 7.78
CA VAL A 12 7.80 -18.57 7.65
C VAL A 12 6.97 -19.05 6.45
N ARG A 13 6.08 -18.21 5.90
CA ARG A 13 5.19 -18.57 4.79
C ARG A 13 5.75 -18.25 3.41
N LEU A 14 6.92 -17.60 3.33
CA LEU A 14 7.48 -17.11 2.08
C LEU A 14 8.94 -17.56 1.94
N GLU A 15 9.23 -18.35 0.91
CA GLU A 15 10.59 -18.80 0.62
C GLU A 15 11.23 -17.94 -0.48
N SER A 16 12.45 -17.47 -0.23
CA SER A 16 13.34 -16.96 -1.27
C SER A 16 14.79 -17.30 -0.94
N ALA A 17 15.67 -17.22 -1.94
CA ALA A 17 17.11 -17.47 -1.76
C ALA A 17 17.78 -16.57 -0.70
N ASN A 18 17.14 -15.46 -0.32
CA ASN A 18 17.64 -14.50 0.68
C ASN A 18 16.63 -14.22 1.80
N ASN A 19 15.62 -15.08 2.00
CA ASN A 19 14.53 -14.86 2.95
C ASN A 19 13.85 -13.48 2.81
N HIS A 20 13.77 -12.93 1.60
CA HIS A 20 13.24 -11.60 1.31
C HIS A 20 13.93 -10.44 2.03
N ILE A 21 15.12 -10.64 2.61
CA ILE A 21 15.86 -9.58 3.32
C ILE A 21 16.19 -8.44 2.34
N GLY A 22 15.96 -7.20 2.79
CA GLY A 22 16.27 -5.99 2.01
C GLY A 22 15.18 -5.58 1.00
N ARG A 23 14.09 -6.33 0.89
CA ARG A 23 12.93 -5.92 0.07
C ARG A 23 12.21 -4.74 0.71
N GLN A 24 11.96 -3.70 -0.06
CA GLN A 24 11.08 -2.58 0.33
C GLN A 24 9.66 -2.84 -0.19
N TYR A 25 8.66 -2.58 0.65
CA TYR A 25 7.26 -2.67 0.27
C TYR A 25 6.42 -1.63 1.01
N TRP A 26 5.28 -1.28 0.41
CA TRP A 26 4.31 -0.36 1.00
C TRP A 26 3.24 -1.15 1.75
N GLU A 27 3.00 -0.80 3.01
CA GLU A 27 1.90 -1.32 3.81
C GLU A 27 0.88 -0.21 4.07
N PHE A 28 -0.40 -0.53 3.95
CA PHE A 28 -1.46 0.41 4.28
C PHE A 28 -1.76 0.37 5.78
N ASP A 29 -1.64 1.51 6.45
CA ASP A 29 -1.98 1.69 7.87
C ASP A 29 -3.22 2.60 8.00
N PRO A 30 -4.36 2.11 8.50
CA PRO A 30 -5.59 2.89 8.63
C PRO A 30 -5.48 4.01 9.67
N ASN A 31 -4.50 3.96 10.58
CA ASN A 31 -4.33 4.98 11.62
C ASN A 31 -3.50 6.18 11.14
N LEU A 32 -2.96 6.13 9.92
CA LEU A 32 -2.11 7.17 9.35
C LEU A 32 -2.89 8.03 8.35
N GLY A 33 -2.56 9.33 8.31
CA GLY A 33 -3.15 10.34 7.43
C GLY A 33 -4.33 11.09 8.06
N THR A 34 -4.87 12.05 7.32
CA THR A 34 -6.07 12.80 7.74
C THR A 34 -7.35 12.00 7.48
N PRO A 35 -8.44 12.24 8.22
CA PRO A 35 -9.74 11.59 7.96
C PRO A 35 -10.23 11.77 6.52
N GLN A 36 -9.93 12.90 5.89
CA GLN A 36 -10.28 13.21 4.51
C GLN A 36 -9.52 12.32 3.52
N GLU A 37 -8.21 12.16 3.70
CA GLU A 37 -7.40 11.26 2.88
C GLU A 37 -7.82 9.80 3.06
N GLN A 38 -8.09 9.39 4.30
CA GLN A 38 -8.60 8.05 4.60
C GLN A 38 -9.94 7.79 3.88
N ALA A 39 -10.88 8.73 3.94
CA ALA A 39 -12.15 8.62 3.24
C ALA A 39 -12.00 8.53 1.71
N GLN A 40 -11.04 9.27 1.14
CA GLN A 40 -10.73 9.18 -0.30
C GLN A 40 -10.18 7.80 -0.68
N VAL A 41 -9.25 7.26 0.11
CA VAL A 41 -8.69 5.93 -0.12
C VAL A 41 -9.76 4.85 -0.01
N GLU A 42 -10.63 4.92 1.00
CA GLU A 42 -11.69 3.93 1.16
C GLU A 42 -12.71 3.97 0.02
N LYS A 43 -13.08 5.18 -0.41
CA LYS A 43 -13.94 5.35 -1.59
C LYS A 43 -13.30 4.72 -2.84
N ALA A 44 -12.01 4.96 -3.07
CA ALA A 44 -11.30 4.38 -4.20
C ALA A 44 -11.19 2.85 -4.12
N ARG A 45 -11.01 2.28 -2.91
CA ARG A 45 -11.04 0.82 -2.68
C ARG A 45 -12.38 0.21 -3.04
N ASP A 46 -13.47 0.85 -2.63
CA ASP A 46 -14.83 0.40 -2.92
C ASP A 46 -15.13 0.44 -4.42
N GLU A 47 -14.75 1.52 -5.11
CA GLU A 47 -14.88 1.65 -6.55
C GLU A 47 -14.06 0.58 -7.29
N PHE A 48 -12.80 0.37 -6.91
CA PHE A 48 -11.97 -0.70 -7.46
C PHE A 48 -12.62 -2.07 -7.27
N LYS A 49 -13.11 -2.38 -6.06
CA LYS A 49 -13.74 -3.68 -5.78
C LYS A 49 -14.97 -3.94 -6.65
N LYS A 50 -15.78 -2.90 -6.90
CA LYS A 50 -16.96 -2.98 -7.79
C LYS A 50 -16.56 -3.19 -9.25
N ASN A 51 -15.50 -2.53 -9.69
CA ASN A 51 -15.14 -2.45 -11.11
C ASN A 51 -13.99 -3.38 -11.54
N ARG A 52 -13.36 -4.13 -10.61
CA ARG A 52 -12.14 -4.93 -10.85
C ARG A 52 -12.21 -5.96 -11.99
N PHE A 53 -13.41 -6.33 -12.43
CA PHE A 53 -13.62 -7.28 -13.54
C PHE A 53 -14.10 -6.61 -14.83
N HIS A 54 -14.45 -5.32 -14.76
CA HIS A 54 -15.00 -4.56 -15.88
C HIS A 54 -13.97 -3.56 -16.43
N ASP A 55 -13.14 -2.99 -15.55
CA ASP A 55 -12.15 -1.98 -15.91
C ASP A 55 -10.72 -2.54 -15.92
N LYS A 56 -9.87 -1.98 -16.78
CA LYS A 56 -8.44 -2.32 -16.83
C LYS A 56 -7.72 -1.80 -15.59
N GLN A 57 -6.90 -2.66 -15.01
CA GLN A 57 -6.12 -2.42 -13.80
C GLN A 57 -5.23 -1.15 -13.85
N SER A 58 -4.79 -0.74 -15.06
CA SER A 58 -3.99 0.47 -15.27
C SER A 58 -4.74 1.79 -15.05
N SER A 59 -6.08 1.78 -14.96
CA SER A 59 -6.87 2.96 -14.62
C SER A 59 -7.25 3.04 -13.14
N ASP A 60 -6.70 2.16 -12.29
CA ASP A 60 -7.07 2.09 -10.89
C ASP A 60 -6.68 3.37 -10.13
N LEU A 61 -7.70 4.03 -9.57
CA LEU A 61 -7.56 5.25 -8.78
C LEU A 61 -6.81 4.97 -7.47
N LEU A 62 -6.97 3.77 -6.90
CA LEU A 62 -6.33 3.40 -5.65
C LEU A 62 -4.80 3.40 -5.78
N MET A 63 -4.24 2.83 -6.87
CA MET A 63 -2.82 2.90 -7.19
C MET A 63 -2.35 4.35 -7.33
N ARG A 64 -3.13 5.24 -7.96
CA ARG A 64 -2.74 6.64 -8.13
C ARG A 64 -2.69 7.39 -6.80
N LEU A 65 -3.67 7.15 -5.92
CA LEU A 65 -3.69 7.73 -4.58
C LEU A 65 -2.47 7.29 -3.76
N GLN A 66 -1.94 6.09 -3.98
CA GLN A 66 -0.71 5.63 -3.34
C GLN A 66 0.52 6.50 -3.67
N PHE A 67 0.62 7.01 -4.90
CA PHE A 67 1.73 7.87 -5.31
C PHE A 67 1.48 9.36 -5.03
N PHE A 68 0.21 9.78 -5.03
CA PHE A 68 -0.16 11.19 -4.94
C PHE A 68 -0.34 11.70 -3.51
N LEU A 69 -0.79 10.84 -2.59
CA LEU A 69 -0.97 11.20 -1.19
C LEU A 69 0.37 11.17 -0.44
N PRO A 70 0.54 11.99 0.62
CA PRO A 70 1.77 12.05 1.38
C PRO A 70 2.13 10.67 1.91
N VAL A 71 3.24 10.17 1.39
CA VAL A 71 3.89 8.96 1.85
C VAL A 71 4.52 9.27 3.20
N ILE A 72 4.06 8.59 4.26
CA ILE A 72 4.72 8.70 5.56
C ILE A 72 5.98 7.87 5.51
N LEU A 73 7.08 8.52 5.12
CA LEU A 73 8.42 8.00 5.28
C LEU A 73 8.68 7.91 6.78
N THR A 74 8.54 6.72 7.37
CA THR A 74 9.21 6.48 8.64
C THR A 74 10.70 6.57 8.37
N LYS A 75 11.28 7.75 8.64
CA LYS A 75 12.71 7.88 8.87
C LYS A 75 13.04 6.93 10.01
N TYR A 76 13.65 5.80 9.70
CA TYR A 76 14.30 4.99 10.71
C TYR A 76 15.57 5.74 11.12
N ASN A 77 15.69 5.98 12.43
CA ASN A 77 16.94 6.23 13.15
C ASN A 77 17.80 4.97 13.10
#